data_AF-A0A2M7ZID8-F1
#
_entry.id   AF-A0A2M7ZID8-F1
#
_cell.length_a   1.000
_cell.length_b   1.000
_cell.length_c   1.000
_cell.angle_alpha   90.00
_cell.angle_beta   90.00
_cell.angle_gamma   90.00
#
_symmetry.space_group_name_H-M   'P 1'
#
loop_
_entity.id
_entity.type
_entity.pdbx_description
1 polymer ?
#
loop_
_entity_poly.entity_id
_entity_poly.type
_entity_poly.pdbx_seq_one_letter_code
_entity_poly.pdbx_strand_id
1 'polypeptide(L)'
;MPEIILNIYLIINNNFVEEFRAVSYKKEGSDNDKIDFLKSKVKSDYNNAVRFDSPTDNKGKFMNYNKFYKLEKKGRHFELFESIFSSFDVSEKPLVCVTPVVDGKIIN
;
A
#
# COMPACT_ATOMS: atom_id res chain seq x y z
N MET A 1 9.30 -21.37 -4.22
CA MET A 1 7.89 -21.41 -3.80
C MET A 1 7.31 -20.04 -4.05
N PRO A 2 6.15 -19.95 -4.72
CA PRO A 2 5.51 -18.68 -4.97
C PRO A 2 4.97 -18.09 -3.68
N GLU A 3 5.15 -16.79 -3.51
CA GLU A 3 4.57 -16.02 -2.42
C GLU A 3 3.62 -14.96 -2.96
N ILE A 4 2.79 -14.42 -2.07
CA ILE A 4 1.89 -13.31 -2.38
C ILE A 4 2.64 -12.01 -2.15
N ILE A 5 2.73 -11.18 -3.18
CA ILE A 5 3.35 -9.87 -3.16
C ILE A 5 2.32 -8.79 -3.52
N LEU A 6 2.47 -7.58 -3.00
CA LEU A 6 1.47 -6.53 -3.15
C LEU A 6 2.04 -5.25 -3.77
N ASN A 7 1.30 -4.67 -4.70
CA ASN A 7 1.37 -3.24 -4.99
C ASN A 7 0.33 -2.53 -4.11
N ILE A 8 0.77 -1.58 -3.29
CA ILE A 8 -0.09 -0.78 -2.42
C ILE A 8 0.01 0.69 -2.85
N TYR A 9 -1.13 1.35 -2.97
CA TYR A 9 -1.23 2.77 -3.27
C TYR A 9 -1.68 3.51 -2.02
N LEU A 10 -0.89 4.49 -1.60
CA LEU A 10 -1.21 5.38 -0.50
C LEU A 10 -1.88 6.64 -1.08
N ILE A 11 -3.21 6.76 -0.95
CA ILE A 11 -3.94 7.89 -1.55
C ILE A 11 -3.94 9.06 -0.59
N ILE A 12 -3.28 10.14 -1.00
CA ILE A 12 -3.10 11.35 -0.21
C ILE A 12 -3.79 12.49 -0.94
N ASN A 13 -4.86 13.02 -0.36
CA ASN A 13 -5.55 14.19 -0.89
C ASN A 13 -5.52 15.29 0.17
N ASN A 14 -5.16 16.51 -0.23
CA ASN A 14 -5.07 17.66 0.70
C ASN A 14 -4.25 17.36 1.97
N ASN A 15 -3.17 16.58 1.84
CA ASN A 15 -2.28 16.14 2.93
C ASN A 15 -2.90 15.14 3.94
N PHE A 16 -4.02 14.51 3.60
CA PHE A 16 -4.66 13.44 4.38
C PHE A 16 -4.62 12.11 3.64
N VAL A 17 -4.37 11.03 4.37
CA VAL A 17 -4.44 9.65 3.87
C VAL A 17 -5.90 9.21 3.90
N GLU A 18 -6.57 9.29 2.76
CA GLU A 18 -8.02 9.03 2.65
C GLU A 18 -8.35 7.57 2.42
N GLU A 19 -7.53 6.87 1.65
CA GLU A 19 -7.74 5.46 1.34
C GLU A 19 -6.41 4.80 0.97
N PHE A 20 -6.46 3.48 0.93
CA PHE A 20 -5.42 2.67 0.32
C PHE A 20 -6.02 1.92 -0.86
N ARG A 21 -5.18 1.56 -1.82
CA ARG A 21 -5.56 0.58 -2.83
C ARG A 21 -4.52 -0.50 -2.93
N ALA A 22 -4.90 -1.70 -3.34
CA ALA A 22 -3.92 -2.77 -3.51
C ALA A 22 -4.25 -3.74 -4.64
N VAL A 23 -3.19 -4.31 -5.20
CA VAL A 23 -3.23 -5.43 -6.15
C VAL A 23 -2.27 -6.50 -5.66
N SER A 24 -2.71 -7.76 -5.69
CA SER A 24 -1.89 -8.90 -5.29
C SER A 24 -1.44 -9.73 -6.49
N TYR A 25 -0.25 -10.33 -6.33
CA TYR A 25 0.31 -11.28 -7.28
C TYR A 25 0.90 -12.46 -6.56
N LYS A 26 0.78 -13.64 -7.17
CA LYS A 26 1.50 -14.83 -6.75
C LYS A 26 2.75 -14.97 -7.63
N LYS A 27 3.95 -14.85 -7.04
CA LYS A 27 5.20 -14.80 -7.82
C LYS A 27 6.36 -15.54 -7.16
N GLU A 28 7.18 -16.17 -7.99
CA GLU A 28 8.49 -16.75 -7.61
C GLU A 28 9.64 -15.85 -8.09
N GLY A 29 10.80 -16.03 -7.46
CA GLY A 29 12.03 -15.31 -7.79
C GLY A 29 12.72 -14.78 -6.54
N SER A 30 13.79 -14.01 -6.75
CA SER A 30 14.40 -13.24 -5.67
C SER A 30 13.50 -12.07 -5.28
N ASP A 31 13.74 -11.48 -4.11
CA ASP A 31 12.98 -10.31 -3.68
C ASP A 31 13.21 -9.11 -4.62
N ASN A 32 14.40 -8.99 -5.19
CA ASN A 32 14.69 -7.97 -6.20
C ASN A 32 13.82 -8.15 -7.45
N ASP A 33 13.71 -9.37 -7.98
CA ASP A 33 12.88 -9.66 -9.17
C ASP A 33 11.40 -9.35 -8.93
N LYS A 34 10.91 -9.64 -7.73
CA LYS A 34 9.54 -9.38 -7.33
C LYS A 34 9.29 -7.88 -7.15
N ILE A 35 10.21 -7.14 -6.53
CA ILE A 35 10.12 -5.69 -6.38
C ILE A 35 10.17 -4.99 -7.75
N ASP A 36 11.06 -5.41 -8.64
CA ASP A 36 11.15 -4.82 -9.98
C ASP A 36 9.90 -5.09 -10.81
N PHE A 37 9.33 -6.30 -10.67
CA PHE A 37 8.03 -6.61 -11.24
C PHE A 37 6.93 -5.69 -10.69
N LEU A 38 6.82 -5.52 -9.38
CA LEU A 38 5.84 -4.64 -8.76
C LEU A 38 5.96 -3.20 -9.27
N LYS A 39 7.19 -2.64 -9.29
CA LYS A 39 7.49 -1.31 -9.83
C LYS A 39 7.06 -1.15 -11.29
N SER A 40 7.29 -2.17 -12.12
CA SER A 40 6.90 -2.15 -13.53
C SER A 40 5.38 -2.10 -13.74
N LYS A 41 4.59 -2.52 -12.74
CA LYS A 41 3.13 -2.64 -12.80
C LYS A 41 2.38 -1.46 -12.18
N VAL A 42 3.05 -0.59 -11.43
CA VAL A 42 2.45 0.56 -10.71
C VAL A 42 1.45 1.35 -11.56
N LYS A 43 1.79 1.69 -12.81
CA LYS A 43 0.90 2.50 -13.66
C LYS A 43 -0.32 1.72 -14.15
N SER A 44 -0.16 0.44 -14.50
CA SER A 44 -1.26 -0.40 -15.01
C SER A 44 -2.21 -0.85 -13.91
N ASP A 45 -1.67 -1.07 -12.72
CA ASP A 45 -2.39 -1.66 -11.60
C ASP A 45 -3.31 -0.66 -10.92
N TYR A 46 -2.92 0.62 -10.89
CA TYR A 46 -3.66 1.66 -10.17
C TYR A 46 -5.15 1.71 -10.54
N ASN A 47 -5.48 1.54 -11.83
CA ASN A 47 -6.85 1.58 -12.32
C ASN A 47 -7.70 0.37 -11.90
N ASN A 48 -7.06 -0.76 -11.59
CA ASN A 48 -7.73 -2.01 -11.23
C ASN A 48 -7.55 -2.37 -9.74
N ALA A 49 -6.93 -1.48 -8.97
CA ALA A 49 -6.59 -1.73 -7.58
C ALA A 49 -7.84 -1.76 -6.70
N VAL A 50 -7.91 -2.77 -5.81
CA VAL A 50 -9.00 -2.91 -4.83
C VAL A 50 -8.86 -1.80 -3.80
N ARG A 51 -9.95 -1.11 -3.51
CA ARG A 51 -10.00 -0.02 -2.52
C ARG A 51 -10.15 -0.57 -1.09
N PHE A 52 -9.41 0.04 -0.16
CA PHE A 52 -9.49 -0.20 1.27
C PHE A 52 -9.58 1.14 1.99
N ASP A 53 -10.51 1.26 2.93
CA ASP A 53 -10.70 2.51 3.66
C ASP A 53 -9.56 2.77 4.66
N SER A 54 -9.13 4.03 4.74
CA SER A 54 -8.13 4.47 5.72
C SER A 54 -8.76 4.57 7.10
N PRO A 55 -8.07 4.19 8.19
CA PRO A 55 -8.58 4.36 9.53
C PRO A 55 -8.81 5.85 9.83
N THR A 56 -9.97 6.13 10.43
CA THR A 56 -10.35 7.46 10.89
C THR A 56 -10.23 7.57 12.40
N ASP A 57 -10.10 8.80 12.91
CA ASP A 57 -10.18 9.03 14.36
C ASP A 57 -11.63 8.93 14.87
N ASN A 58 -11.82 9.13 16.18
CA ASN A 58 -13.15 9.10 16.82
C ASN A 58 -14.12 10.19 16.32
N LYS A 59 -13.67 11.12 15.48
CA LYS A 59 -14.48 12.16 14.84
C LYS A 59 -14.65 11.91 13.33
N GLY A 60 -14.23 10.74 12.83
CA GLY A 60 -14.30 10.39 11.42
C GLY A 60 -13.27 11.11 10.56
N LYS A 61 -12.21 11.69 11.14
CA LYS A 61 -11.17 12.40 10.37
C LYS A 61 -10.05 11.46 9.93
N PHE A 62 -9.64 11.60 8.67
CA PHE A 62 -8.51 10.89 8.12
C PHE A 62 -7.18 11.30 8.75
N MET A 63 -6.22 10.39 8.67
CA MET A 63 -4.86 10.62 9.18
C MET A 63 -4.13 11.66 8.31
N ASN A 64 -3.53 12.68 8.92
CA ASN A 64 -2.60 13.56 8.19
C ASN A 64 -1.35 12.78 7.76
N TYR A 65 -0.84 13.02 6.56
CA TYR A 65 0.32 12.33 6.01
C TYR A 65 1.58 12.46 6.89
N ASN A 66 1.78 13.58 7.59
CA ASN A 66 2.89 13.71 8.55
C ASN A 66 2.82 12.70 9.69
N LYS A 67 1.62 12.27 10.09
CA LYS A 67 1.44 11.20 11.08
C LYS A 67 1.78 9.85 10.47
N PHE A 68 1.38 9.57 9.23
CA PHE A 68 1.79 8.38 8.48
C PHE A 68 3.32 8.30 8.38
N TYR A 69 3.97 9.36 7.93
CA TYR A 69 5.44 9.43 7.84
C TYR A 69 6.15 9.15 9.16
N LYS A 70 5.58 9.60 10.30
CA LYS A 70 6.10 9.29 11.63
C LYS A 70 5.94 7.80 12.00
N LEU A 71 4.89 7.14 11.54
CA LEU A 71 4.71 5.70 11.71
C LEU A 71 5.69 4.93 10.82
N GLU A 72 5.88 5.39 9.58
CA GLU A 72 6.82 4.80 8.63
C GLU A 72 8.24 4.77 9.18
N LYS A 73 8.73 5.90 9.69
CA LYS A 73 10.04 6.00 10.36
C LYS A 73 10.22 5.05 11.54
N LYS A 74 9.12 4.63 12.17
CA LYS A 74 9.12 3.69 13.30
C LYS A 74 8.85 2.25 12.88
N GLY A 75 8.70 1.97 11.59
CA GLY A 75 8.32 0.66 11.07
C GLY A 75 6.87 0.24 11.38
N ARG A 76 6.03 1.17 11.85
CA ARG A 76 4.66 0.90 12.32
C ARG A 76 3.57 1.20 11.29
N HIS A 77 3.94 1.66 10.10
CA HIS A 77 2.98 1.97 9.03
C HIS A 77 2.22 0.73 8.54
N PHE A 78 2.81 -0.46 8.66
CA PHE A 78 2.18 -1.74 8.33
C PHE A 78 0.89 -2.02 9.13
N GLU A 79 0.74 -1.46 10.32
CA GLU A 79 -0.50 -1.54 11.12
C GLU A 79 -1.71 -0.96 10.36
N LEU A 80 -1.47 -0.04 9.41
CA LEU A 80 -2.51 0.54 8.57
C LEU A 80 -2.92 -0.35 7.40
N PHE A 81 -2.14 -1.41 7.12
CA PHE A 81 -2.35 -2.32 5.99
C PHE A 81 -2.91 -3.68 6.42
N GLU A 82 -3.25 -3.88 7.70
CA GLU A 82 -3.72 -5.18 8.21
C GLU A 82 -4.96 -5.69 7.47
N SER A 83 -5.90 -4.81 7.11
CA SER A 83 -7.09 -5.16 6.32
C SER A 83 -6.71 -5.63 4.90
N ILE A 84 -5.68 -5.04 4.31
CA ILE A 84 -5.13 -5.42 3.00
C ILE A 84 -4.49 -6.80 3.10
N PHE A 85 -3.61 -7.01 4.07
CA PHE A 85 -2.89 -8.27 4.25
C PHE A 85 -3.84 -9.43 4.53
N SER A 86 -4.84 -9.20 5.38
CA SER A 86 -5.87 -10.19 5.69
C SER A 86 -6.72 -10.53 4.46
N SER A 87 -7.04 -9.54 3.62
CA SER A 87 -7.88 -9.76 2.43
C SER A 87 -7.18 -10.55 1.32
N PHE A 88 -5.84 -10.51 1.29
CA PHE A 88 -5.04 -11.22 0.28
C PHE A 88 -4.29 -12.44 0.82
N ASP A 89 -4.52 -12.84 2.08
CA ASP A 89 -3.89 -14.00 2.72
C ASP A 89 -2.35 -13.96 2.63
N VAL A 90 -1.77 -12.78 2.89
CA VAL A 90 -0.32 -12.57 2.78
C VAL A 90 0.42 -13.17 3.97
N SER A 91 1.64 -13.64 3.76
CA SER A 91 2.50 -14.17 4.82
C SER A 91 2.87 -13.09 5.86
N GLU A 92 3.40 -13.52 7.01
CA GLU A 92 3.83 -12.62 8.10
C GLU A 92 4.89 -11.61 7.70
N LYS A 93 5.65 -11.87 6.62
CA LYS A 93 6.67 -10.98 6.08
C LYS A 93 6.30 -10.61 4.64
N PRO A 94 5.31 -9.72 4.46
CA PRO A 94 4.82 -9.39 3.13
C PRO A 94 5.86 -8.60 2.35
N LEU A 95 6.09 -8.99 1.10
CA LEU A 95 6.87 -8.18 0.16
C LEU A 95 5.92 -7.23 -0.56
N VAL A 96 6.11 -5.93 -0.34
CA VAL A 96 5.21 -4.89 -0.85
C VAL A 96 5.98 -3.77 -1.55
N CYS A 97 5.36 -3.17 -2.55
CA CYS A 97 5.75 -1.89 -3.12
C CYS A 97 4.68 -0.86 -2.80
N VAL A 98 5.02 0.15 -2.00
CA VAL A 98 4.10 1.22 -1.63
C VAL A 98 4.37 2.42 -2.52
N THR A 99 3.36 2.86 -3.26
CA THR A 99 3.45 4.02 -4.14
C THR A 99 2.50 5.13 -3.67
N PRO A 100 3.00 6.33 -3.31
CA PRO A 100 2.14 7.45 -2.98
C PRO A 100 1.42 8.01 -4.21
N VAL A 101 0.13 8.30 -4.06
CA VAL A 101 -0.69 9.00 -5.05
C VAL A 101 -1.16 10.29 -4.41
N VAL A 102 -0.58 11.41 -4.82
CA VAL A 102 -0.80 12.72 -4.22
C VAL A 102 -1.68 13.56 -5.12
N ASP A 103 -2.87 13.93 -4.63
CA ASP A 103 -3.88 14.71 -5.35
C ASP A 103 -4.13 14.14 -6.77
N GLY A 104 -4.30 12.81 -6.84
CA GLY A 104 -4.54 12.06 -8.07
C GLY A 104 -3.31 11.75 -8.93
N LYS A 105 -2.10 12.14 -8.51
CA LYS A 105 -0.86 11.90 -9.25
C LYS A 105 -0.01 10.83 -8.60
N ILE A 106 0.30 9.77 -9.34
CA ILE A 106 1.25 8.74 -8.91
C ILE A 106 2.64 9.38 -8.83
N ILE A 107 3.25 9.31 -7.65
CA ILE A 107 4.63 9.72 -7.41
C ILE A 107 5.47 8.44 -7.34
N ASN A 108 6.32 8.25 -8.37
CA ASN A 108 7.16 7.07 -8.60
C ASN A 108 8.62 7.49 -8.59
#